data_AF-Q7N578-F1
#
_entry.id   AF-Q7N578-F1
#
_cell.length_a   1.000
_cell.length_b   1.000
_cell.length_c   1.000
_cell.angle_alpha   90.00
_cell.angle_beta   90.00
_cell.angle_gamma   90.00
#
_symmetry.space_group_name_H-M   'P 1'
#
loop_
_entity.id
_entity.type
_entity.pdbx_description
1 polymer ?
#
loop_
_entity_poly.entity_id
_entity_poly.type
_entity_poly.pdbx_seq_one_letter_code
_entity_poly.pdbx_strand_id
1 'polypeptide(L)'
;MIVVYGTSQKTHQIYPGEFLIQTTDTDFELTGLAYDTKFNLNHEVKLFYDSNWFEIVPAWRTLPISVTPCMGILPASYYDAVRQAAAHLKK
;
A
#
# COMPACT_ATOMS: atom_id res chain seq x y z
N MET A 1 10.53 4.92 9.38
CA MET A 1 9.44 5.12 8.40
C MET A 1 8.13 4.64 9.02
N ILE A 2 7.01 5.30 8.76
CA ILE A 2 5.68 4.85 9.18
C ILE A 2 5.08 4.04 8.02
N VAL A 3 4.56 2.86 8.32
CA VAL A 3 3.86 2.00 7.35
C VAL A 3 2.52 1.56 7.93
N VAL A 4 1.62 1.14 7.05
CA VAL A 4 0.31 0.58 7.42
C VAL A 4 0.13 -0.77 6.75
N TYR A 5 -0.63 -1.66 7.40
CA TYR A 5 -0.89 -2.98 6.85
C TYR A 5 -1.94 -2.93 5.73
N GLY A 6 -1.64 -3.64 4.65
CA GLY A 6 -2.58 -3.95 3.58
C GLY A 6 -3.01 -5.42 3.61
N THR A 7 -4.24 -5.71 3.19
CA THR A 7 -4.72 -7.09 2.99
C THR A 7 -5.65 -7.17 1.78
N SER A 8 -5.46 -8.21 0.97
CA SER A 8 -6.36 -8.52 -0.16
C SER A 8 -7.51 -9.43 0.24
N GLN A 9 -7.73 -9.64 1.54
CA GLN A 9 -8.84 -10.43 2.06
C GLN A 9 -9.98 -9.53 2.53
N LYS A 10 -11.22 -10.00 2.36
CA LYS A 10 -12.44 -9.31 2.81
C LYS A 10 -12.52 -7.85 2.32
N THR A 11 -12.12 -7.63 1.06
CA THR A 11 -12.13 -6.30 0.41
C THR A 11 -13.53 -5.71 0.23
N HIS A 12 -14.58 -6.51 0.39
CA HIS A 12 -15.97 -6.06 0.42
C HIS A 12 -16.41 -5.46 1.77
N GLN A 13 -15.58 -5.56 2.83
CA GLN A 13 -15.87 -5.01 4.16
C GLN A 13 -14.80 -3.98 4.52
N ILE A 14 -15.14 -2.71 4.36
CA ILE A 14 -14.26 -1.57 4.68
C ILE A 14 -14.73 -0.94 5.98
N TYR A 15 -13.86 -0.92 6.99
CA TYR A 15 -14.15 -0.33 8.30
C TYR A 15 -13.65 1.12 8.37
N PRO A 16 -14.14 1.94 9.33
CA PRO A 16 -13.60 3.28 9.56
C PRO A 16 -12.09 3.24 9.80
N GLY A 17 -11.35 4.14 9.14
CA GLY A 17 -9.89 4.15 9.14
C GLY A 17 -9.26 3.20 8.12
N GLU A 18 -10.06 2.50 7.31
CA GLU A 18 -9.58 1.73 6.16
C GLU A 18 -9.95 2.41 4.84
N PHE A 19 -9.13 2.19 3.80
CA PHE A 19 -9.46 2.53 2.42
C PHE A 19 -9.13 1.36 1.50
N LEU A 20 -9.80 1.29 0.36
CA LEU A 20 -9.66 0.22 -0.63
C LEU A 20 -9.02 0.76 -1.91
N ILE A 21 -8.16 -0.06 -2.51
CA ILE A 21 -7.68 0.10 -3.88
C ILE A 21 -8.19 -1.11 -4.67
N GLN A 22 -8.88 -0.89 -5.79
CA GLN A 22 -9.49 -1.94 -6.60
C GLN A 22 -8.77 -2.11 -7.93
N THR A 23 -8.69 -3.34 -8.43
CA THR A 23 -8.07 -3.66 -9.74
C THR A 23 -8.79 -2.99 -10.91
N THR A 24 -10.04 -2.56 -10.71
CA THR A 24 -10.86 -1.87 -11.70
C THR A 24 -10.62 -0.36 -11.77
N ASP A 25 -9.84 0.20 -10.84
CA ASP A 25 -9.55 1.64 -10.79
C ASP A 25 -8.59 2.04 -11.92
N THR A 26 -8.82 3.18 -12.55
CA THR A 26 -8.05 3.63 -13.74
C THR A 26 -6.54 3.70 -13.50
N ASP A 27 -6.12 4.12 -12.31
CA ASP A 27 -4.71 4.28 -11.94
C ASP A 27 -4.14 3.07 -11.19
N PHE A 28 -4.87 1.94 -11.14
CA PHE A 28 -4.48 0.76 -10.37
C PHE A 28 -3.09 0.24 -10.71
N GLU A 29 -2.73 0.22 -12.00
CA GLU A 29 -1.45 -0.30 -12.49
C GLU A 29 -0.23 0.42 -11.87
N LEU A 30 -0.37 1.70 -11.50
CA LEU A 30 0.71 2.47 -10.88
C LEU A 30 1.02 2.03 -9.44
N THR A 31 0.09 1.33 -8.79
CA THR A 31 0.22 0.87 -7.40
C THR A 31 1.17 -0.32 -7.25
N GLY A 32 1.40 -1.07 -8.34
CA GLY A 32 2.15 -2.31 -8.32
C GLY A 32 1.44 -3.47 -7.61
N LEU A 33 0.19 -3.29 -7.15
CA LEU A 33 -0.60 -4.33 -6.51
C LEU A 33 -1.15 -5.32 -7.54
N ALA A 34 -1.29 -6.58 -7.14
CA ALA A 34 -1.84 -7.64 -8.00
C ALA A 34 -3.33 -7.91 -7.77
N TYR A 35 -3.88 -7.48 -6.63
CA TYR A 35 -5.25 -7.77 -6.21
C TYR A 35 -5.86 -6.55 -5.53
N ASP A 36 -7.20 -6.50 -5.49
CA ASP A 36 -7.96 -5.61 -4.61
C ASP A 36 -7.35 -5.68 -3.21
N THR A 37 -6.98 -4.53 -2.65
CA THR A 37 -6.26 -4.48 -1.37
C THR A 37 -6.78 -3.33 -0.56
N LYS A 38 -7.20 -3.62 0.67
CA LYS A 38 -7.56 -2.59 1.64
C LYS A 38 -6.41 -2.35 2.62
N PHE A 39 -6.27 -1.10 3.05
CA PHE A 39 -5.22 -0.66 3.95
C PHE A 39 -5.83 -0.10 5.22
N ASN A 40 -5.28 -0.48 6.38
CA ASN A 40 -5.80 -0.08 7.69
C ASN A 40 -4.89 0.97 8.35
N LEU A 41 -5.35 2.22 8.34
CA LEU A 41 -4.64 3.35 8.95
C LEU A 41 -4.71 3.35 10.47
N ASN A 42 -5.63 2.59 11.10
CA ASN A 42 -5.68 2.49 12.56
C ASN A 42 -4.47 1.74 13.13
N HIS A 43 -3.74 1.00 12.30
CA HIS A 43 -2.63 0.13 12.69
C HIS A 43 -1.34 0.58 11.99
N GLU A 44 -0.78 1.68 12.48
CA GLU A 44 0.52 2.17 12.03
C GLU A 44 1.67 1.45 12.72
N VAL A 45 2.73 1.13 11.95
CA VAL A 45 3.96 0.53 12.46
C VAL A 45 5.14 1.40 12.08
N LYS A 46 6.03 1.63 13.05
CA LYS A 46 7.30 2.30 12.82
C LYS A 46 8.37 1.27 12.52
N LEU A 47 8.87 1.28 11.30
CA LEU A 47 9.94 0.40 10.84
C LEU A 47 11.22 1.19 10.57
N PHE A 48 12.36 0.55 10.79
CA PHE A 48 13.64 1.07 10.32
C PHE A 48 13.73 0.90 8.80
N TYR A 49 14.32 1.87 8.12
CA TYR A 49 14.57 1.77 6.68
C TYR A 49 15.90 1.03 6.46
N ASP A 50 15.86 -0.29 6.62
CA ASP A 50 17.00 -1.18 6.46
C ASP A 50 16.61 -2.47 5.72
N SER A 51 17.59 -3.32 5.41
CA SER A 51 17.41 -4.54 4.63
C SER A 51 16.61 -5.63 5.35
N ASN A 52 16.33 -5.52 6.66
CA ASN A 52 15.44 -6.48 7.33
C ASN A 52 13.98 -6.26 6.92
N TRP A 53 13.63 -5.05 6.49
CA TRP A 53 12.26 -4.65 6.16
C TRP A 53 12.09 -4.20 4.70
N PHE A 54 13.11 -3.59 4.11
CA PHE A 54 13.09 -2.96 2.80
C PHE A 54 14.26 -3.47 1.95
N GLU A 55 14.33 -4.78 1.76
CA GLU A 55 15.33 -5.40 0.89
C GLU A 55 14.99 -5.17 -0.59
N ILE A 56 16.02 -4.93 -1.40
CA ILE A 56 15.88 -4.87 -2.85
C ILE A 56 15.68 -6.29 -3.36
N VAL A 57 14.64 -6.49 -4.17
CA VAL A 57 14.37 -7.79 -4.79
C VAL A 57 15.61 -8.26 -5.57
N PRO A 58 16.11 -9.48 -5.33
CA PRO A 58 17.27 -10.01 -6.03
C PRO A 58 17.07 -9.95 -7.54
N ALA A 59 18.11 -9.58 -8.28
CA ALA A 59 18.06 -9.54 -9.74
C ALA A 59 17.75 -10.93 -10.29
N TRP A 60 16.55 -11.09 -10.87
CA TRP A 60 16.21 -12.28 -11.65
C TRP A 60 16.63 -12.06 -13.10
N ARG A 61 17.18 -13.09 -13.75
CA ARG A 61 17.84 -13.02 -15.08
C ARG A 61 17.06 -12.31 -16.19
N THR A 62 15.73 -12.22 -16.07
CA THR A 62 14.82 -11.66 -17.10
C THR A 62 14.17 -10.33 -16.70
N LEU A 63 14.45 -9.80 -15.51
CA LEU A 63 13.87 -8.54 -15.04
C LEU A 63 14.94 -7.45 -14.91
N PRO A 64 14.60 -6.16 -15.16
CA PRO A 64 15.50 -5.06 -14.88
C PRO A 64 15.93 -5.09 -13.40
N ILE A 65 17.20 -4.77 -13.14
CA ILE A 65 17.73 -4.67 -11.77
C ILE A 65 16.96 -3.56 -11.05
N SER A 66 16.20 -3.92 -10.02
CA SER A 66 15.60 -2.92 -9.15
C SER A 66 16.70 -2.26 -8.32
N VAL A 67 16.68 -0.94 -8.23
CA VAL A 67 17.61 -0.16 -7.40
C VAL A 67 16.96 0.35 -6.11
N THR A 68 15.66 0.08 -5.93
CA THR A 68 14.85 0.59 -4.81
C THR A 68 13.90 -0.49 -4.31
N PRO A 69 13.66 -0.63 -2.99
CA PRO A 69 12.69 -1.58 -2.42
C PRO A 69 11.23 -1.11 -2.57
N CYS A 70 10.91 -0.47 -3.70
CA CYS A 70 9.61 0.11 -3.98
C CYS A 70 8.93 -0.69 -5.09
N MET A 71 7.69 -1.15 -4.84
CA MET A 71 6.91 -1.91 -5.83
C MET A 71 6.01 -1.03 -6.72
N GLY A 72 5.72 0.19 -6.29
CA GLY A 72 4.79 1.08 -6.96
C GLY A 72 4.60 2.38 -6.18
N ILE A 73 3.70 3.23 -6.68
CA ILE A 73 3.37 4.51 -6.05
C ILE A 73 1.89 4.52 -5.66
N LEU A 74 1.50 5.40 -4.74
CA LEU A 74 0.08 5.67 -4.52
C LEU A 74 -0.34 6.86 -5.39
N PRO A 75 -1.18 6.67 -6.44
CA PRO A 75 -1.66 7.76 -7.27
C PRO A 75 -2.48 8.79 -6.49
N ALA A 76 -2.49 10.03 -6.99
CA ALA A 76 -3.23 11.12 -6.36
C ALA A 76 -4.75 10.90 -6.31
N SER A 77 -5.30 10.07 -7.21
CA SER A 77 -6.71 9.67 -7.23
C SER A 77 -7.16 9.00 -5.92
N TYR A 78 -6.25 8.38 -5.16
CA TYR A 78 -6.57 7.75 -3.88
C TYR A 78 -6.39 8.67 -2.66
N TYR A 79 -5.83 9.87 -2.83
CA TYR A 79 -5.48 10.72 -1.69
C TYR A 79 -6.71 11.14 -0.89
N ASP A 80 -7.84 11.37 -1.55
CA ASP A 80 -9.09 11.72 -0.85
C ASP A 80 -9.62 10.54 -0.04
N ALA A 81 -9.56 9.31 -0.57
CA ALA A 81 -9.95 8.10 0.18
C ALA A 81 -9.05 7.90 1.41
N VAL A 82 -7.74 8.12 1.26
CA VAL A 82 -6.79 8.07 2.38
C VAL A 82 -7.11 9.14 3.43
N ARG A 83 -7.38 10.38 3.01
CA ARG A 83 -7.74 11.48 3.93
C ARG A 83 -9.03 11.19 4.68
N GLN A 84 -10.05 10.66 4.00
CA GLN A 84 -11.30 10.27 4.62
C GLN A 84 -11.09 9.16 5.66
N ALA A 85 -10.34 8.11 5.32
CA ALA A 85 -9.96 7.08 6.27
C ALA A 85 -9.19 7.67 7.47
N ALA A 86 -8.20 8.53 7.21
CA ALA A 86 -7.38 9.17 8.25
C ALA A 86 -8.21 10.06 9.20
N ALA A 87 -9.30 10.68 8.72
CA ALA A 87 -10.18 11.48 9.54
C ALA A 87 -10.91 10.66 10.63
N HIS A 88 -11.00 9.34 10.46
CA HIS A 88 -11.62 8.43 11.44
C HIS A 88 -10.64 7.90 12.48
N LEU A 89 -9.36 8.25 12.40
CA LEU A 89 -8.37 7.87 13.41
C LEU A 89 -8.71 8.54 14.74
N LYS A 90 -8.91 7.72 15.78
CA LYS A 90 -9.10 8.23 17.14
C LYS A 90 -7.76 8.80 17.62
N LYS A 91 -7.76 10.08 18.01
CA LYS A 91 -6.63 10.73 18.71
C LYS A 91 -6.42 10.13 20.09
#